data_AF-A0A7T4WKA2-F1
#
_entry.id   AF-A0A7T4WKA2-F1
#
_cell.length_a   1.000
_cell.length_b   1.000
_cell.length_c   1.000
_cell.angle_alpha   90.00
_cell.angle_beta   90.00
_cell.angle_gamma   90.00
#
_symmetry.space_group_name_H-M   'P 1'
#
loop_
_entity.id
_entity.type
_entity.pdbx_description
1 polymer ?
#
loop_
_entity_poly.entity_id
_entity_poly.type
_entity_poly.pdbx_seq_one_letter_code
_entity_poly.pdbx_strand_id
1 'polypeptide(L)'
;MGARARTRSAAALATALGVLLTLAACTLSPPPPTGSESALAKLITRVERLPGVDTAEGEIRQVDAKDDPHDWIASLEVQADTTDLGVAERIRRTAAQGVTGTTLTVSVDVPRGRASAPVAVDPMDPDVVDLAGRLRAEPFVHRLVVTPHDTTITLVGRIDFAEATALARPIIAERAATLDRGDISMGITATQPGPALLRAIDGFQRDPGVDRVSYSPGTTYAQAARADAGAEAAGGPTGAGTLRSYLAIDARAPGTIARVLATTEDEAADAREGPRTAYHVGLDGPGGWLGLPLDAREPDDQGLDEDTVPPAPSAHPWTPADVDDRAATLRRFLLRSAETTGVPATVDTAAEPCTPTGTSDASGTRATASTVVPVFTVMDDAQVPFDAVTALWTSAGLAPGGRAMGRDDWSSTTGADPASASIRGTADGLSLTAESVCVP
;
A
#
# COMPACT_ATOMS: atom_id res chain seq x y z
N MET A 1 54.87 -21.70 -52.79
CA MET A 1 54.33 -20.43 -52.28
C MET A 1 52.82 -20.57 -52.13
N GLY A 2 52.35 -21.07 -50.99
CA GLY A 2 50.94 -21.28 -50.72
C GLY A 2 50.67 -20.99 -49.25
N ALA A 3 50.18 -19.79 -48.96
CA ALA A 3 49.64 -19.38 -47.66
C ALA A 3 49.15 -17.94 -47.79
N ARG A 4 47.86 -17.72 -48.12
CA ARG A 4 47.21 -16.41 -47.90
C ARG A 4 45.68 -16.38 -48.07
N ALA A 5 45.04 -17.47 -48.48
CA ALA A 5 43.59 -17.46 -48.73
C ALA A 5 42.69 -17.99 -47.60
N ARG A 6 43.24 -18.61 -46.53
CA ARG A 6 42.42 -19.26 -45.48
C ARG A 6 42.12 -18.42 -44.23
N THR A 7 42.67 -17.22 -44.10
CA THR A 7 42.53 -16.42 -42.87
C THR A 7 41.42 -15.37 -42.91
N ARG A 8 40.78 -15.12 -44.07
CA ARG A 8 39.73 -14.08 -44.18
C ARG A 8 38.32 -14.56 -43.82
N SER A 9 38.04 -15.87 -43.89
CA SER A 9 36.70 -16.41 -43.57
C SER A 9 36.46 -16.64 -42.07
N ALA A 10 37.51 -16.83 -41.27
CA ALA A 10 37.38 -17.00 -39.82
C ALA A 10 37.16 -15.66 -39.09
N ALA A 11 37.73 -14.56 -39.60
CA ALA A 11 37.60 -13.24 -38.99
C ALA A 11 36.19 -12.66 -39.12
N ALA A 12 35.50 -12.92 -40.24
CA ALA A 12 34.13 -12.45 -40.48
C ALA A 12 33.08 -13.18 -39.62
N LEU A 13 33.29 -14.47 -39.35
CA LEU A 13 32.43 -15.25 -38.45
C LEU A 13 32.63 -14.85 -36.98
N ALA A 14 33.86 -14.56 -36.58
CA ALA A 14 34.16 -14.10 -35.21
C ALA A 14 33.62 -12.69 -34.91
N THR A 15 33.61 -11.78 -35.90
CA THR A 15 33.03 -10.44 -35.74
C THR A 15 31.51 -10.46 -35.78
N ALA A 16 30.88 -11.31 -36.60
CA ALA A 16 29.43 -11.49 -36.58
C ALA A 16 28.93 -12.13 -35.28
N LEU A 17 29.66 -13.11 -34.72
CA LEU A 17 29.33 -13.71 -33.43
C LEU A 17 29.56 -12.73 -32.26
N GLY A 18 30.60 -11.90 -32.34
CA GLY A 18 30.91 -10.87 -31.34
C GLY A 18 29.86 -9.76 -31.29
N VAL A 19 29.32 -9.32 -32.44
CA VAL A 19 28.25 -8.31 -32.52
C VAL A 19 26.89 -8.89 -32.05
N LEU A 20 26.62 -10.17 -32.28
CA LEU A 20 25.45 -10.87 -31.72
C LEU A 20 25.56 -11.06 -30.19
N LEU A 21 26.75 -11.31 -29.67
CA LEU A 21 27.00 -11.45 -28.22
C LEU A 21 27.00 -10.10 -27.49
N THR A 22 27.41 -9.00 -28.14
CA THR A 22 27.34 -7.66 -27.53
C THR A 22 25.95 -7.02 -27.60
N LEU A 23 25.11 -7.39 -28.58
CA LEU A 23 23.70 -6.99 -28.61
C LEU A 23 22.84 -7.78 -27.62
N ALA A 24 23.14 -9.07 -27.36
CA ALA A 24 22.46 -9.87 -26.35
C ALA A 24 22.82 -9.44 -24.91
N ALA A 25 23.98 -8.83 -24.70
CA ALA A 25 24.43 -8.38 -23.38
C ALA A 25 23.77 -7.08 -22.89
N CYS A 26 23.03 -6.36 -23.75
CA CYS A 26 22.37 -5.09 -23.42
C CYS A 26 20.84 -5.20 -23.23
N THR A 27 20.26 -6.40 -23.28
CA THR A 27 18.80 -6.63 -23.11
C THR A 27 18.48 -7.77 -22.14
N LEU A 28 19.37 -8.07 -21.18
CA LEU A 28 19.21 -9.17 -20.23
C LEU A 28 18.23 -8.82 -19.10
N SER A 29 17.01 -8.42 -19.46
CA SER A 29 15.88 -8.71 -18.58
C SER A 29 15.63 -10.23 -18.65
N PRO A 30 15.44 -10.91 -17.52
CA PRO A 30 14.92 -12.27 -17.50
C PRO A 30 13.70 -12.38 -18.42
N PRO A 31 13.50 -13.52 -19.10
CA PRO A 31 12.23 -13.75 -19.79
C PRO A 31 11.09 -13.80 -18.77
N PRO A 32 9.85 -13.48 -19.18
CA PRO A 32 8.69 -13.62 -18.30
C PRO A 32 8.55 -15.05 -17.80
N PRO A 33 7.93 -15.26 -16.62
CA PRO A 33 7.78 -16.58 -16.02
C PRO A 33 7.17 -17.59 -17.00
N THR A 34 7.71 -18.80 -17.04
CA THR A 34 7.28 -19.82 -18.00
C THR A 34 5.76 -20.07 -17.92
N GLY A 35 5.08 -19.84 -19.03
CA GLY A 35 3.62 -20.06 -19.15
C GLY A 35 2.75 -18.88 -18.74
N SER A 36 3.34 -17.79 -18.21
CA SER A 36 2.61 -16.56 -17.83
C SER A 36 1.88 -15.93 -19.01
N GLU A 37 2.55 -15.72 -20.14
CA GLU A 37 1.94 -15.14 -21.36
C GLU A 37 0.76 -15.99 -21.87
N SER A 38 0.92 -17.31 -21.88
CA SER A 38 -0.15 -18.23 -22.27
C SER A 38 -1.31 -18.25 -21.26
N ALA A 39 -1.02 -18.07 -19.97
CA ALA A 39 -2.04 -17.97 -18.92
C ALA A 39 -2.82 -16.65 -19.04
N LEU A 40 -2.14 -15.52 -19.27
CA LEU A 40 -2.77 -14.23 -19.50
C LEU A 40 -3.63 -14.23 -20.77
N ALA A 41 -3.14 -14.76 -21.89
CA ALA A 41 -3.92 -14.85 -23.13
C ALA A 41 -5.21 -15.68 -22.94
N LYS A 42 -5.14 -16.78 -22.17
CA LYS A 42 -6.33 -17.57 -21.80
C LYS A 42 -7.27 -16.79 -20.88
N LEU A 43 -6.73 -16.01 -19.94
CA LEU A 43 -7.53 -15.16 -19.06
C LEU A 43 -8.28 -14.10 -19.87
N ILE A 44 -7.59 -13.37 -20.75
CA ILE A 44 -8.18 -12.38 -21.67
C ILE A 44 -9.34 -13.02 -22.46
N THR A 45 -9.09 -14.15 -23.13
CA THR A 45 -10.13 -14.85 -23.91
C THR A 45 -11.34 -15.28 -23.05
N ARG A 46 -11.13 -15.63 -21.77
CA ARG A 46 -12.24 -15.97 -20.86
C ARG A 46 -13.03 -14.73 -20.45
N VAL A 47 -12.35 -13.62 -20.19
CA VAL A 47 -12.95 -12.35 -19.76
C VAL A 47 -13.74 -11.70 -20.89
N GLU A 48 -13.22 -11.67 -22.12
CA GLU A 48 -13.93 -11.15 -23.31
C GLU A 48 -15.26 -11.87 -23.59
N ARG A 49 -15.41 -13.12 -23.14
CA ARG A 49 -16.65 -13.90 -23.31
C ARG A 49 -17.69 -13.64 -22.23
N LEU A 50 -17.36 -12.85 -21.20
CA LEU A 50 -18.28 -12.55 -20.12
C LEU A 50 -19.36 -11.55 -20.59
N PRO A 51 -20.62 -11.74 -20.18
CA PRO A 51 -21.66 -10.73 -20.42
C PRO A 51 -21.31 -9.40 -19.74
N GLY A 52 -21.36 -8.31 -20.50
CA GLY A 52 -21.04 -6.97 -20.02
C GLY A 52 -19.63 -6.48 -20.38
N VAL A 53 -18.83 -7.27 -21.10
CA VAL A 53 -17.45 -6.93 -21.50
C VAL A 53 -17.42 -6.63 -23.00
N ASP A 54 -16.85 -5.48 -23.38
CA ASP A 54 -16.58 -5.08 -24.76
C ASP A 54 -15.22 -5.59 -25.23
N THR A 55 -14.17 -5.19 -24.50
CA THR A 55 -12.78 -5.55 -24.81
C THR A 55 -12.01 -5.89 -23.54
N ALA A 56 -10.97 -6.73 -23.67
CA ALA A 56 -10.00 -6.95 -22.62
C ALA A 56 -8.59 -7.01 -23.22
N GLU A 57 -7.69 -6.24 -22.65
CA GLU A 57 -6.29 -6.18 -23.05
C GLU A 57 -5.41 -6.50 -21.84
N GLY A 58 -4.23 -7.05 -22.08
CA GLY A 58 -3.32 -7.34 -20.98
C GLY A 58 -1.88 -7.40 -21.42
N GLU A 59 -1.01 -7.11 -20.47
CA GLU A 59 0.43 -7.11 -20.63
C GLU A 59 1.11 -7.81 -19.46
N ILE A 60 2.34 -8.26 -19.69
CA ILE A 60 3.23 -8.77 -18.65
C ILE A 60 4.48 -7.90 -18.67
N ARG A 61 4.81 -7.30 -17.52
CA ARG A 61 5.99 -6.46 -17.39
C ARG A 61 6.77 -6.81 -16.14
N GLN A 62 8.07 -6.65 -16.23
CA GLN A 62 8.98 -6.70 -15.10
C GLN A 62 8.92 -5.36 -14.36
N VAL A 63 8.77 -5.40 -13.04
CA VAL A 63 8.66 -4.17 -12.22
C VAL A 63 10.04 -3.66 -11.85
N ASP A 64 10.89 -4.57 -11.37
CA ASP A 64 12.19 -4.23 -10.83
C ASP A 64 13.29 -5.12 -11.42
N ALA A 65 13.63 -4.86 -12.68
CA ALA A 65 14.68 -5.64 -13.36
C ALA A 65 16.06 -5.59 -12.67
N LYS A 66 16.27 -4.63 -11.76
CA LYS A 66 17.57 -4.32 -11.17
C LYS A 66 17.73 -4.93 -9.79
N ASP A 67 16.75 -4.74 -8.91
CA ASP A 67 16.84 -5.11 -7.50
C ASP A 67 15.96 -6.35 -7.17
N ASP A 68 14.88 -6.61 -7.92
CA ASP A 68 14.11 -7.88 -7.88
C ASP A 68 13.74 -8.41 -9.28
N PRO A 69 14.69 -9.08 -9.96
CA PRO A 69 14.48 -9.57 -11.32
C PRO A 69 13.36 -10.63 -11.45
N HIS A 70 12.79 -11.10 -10.35
CA HIS A 70 11.68 -12.04 -10.34
C HIS A 70 10.32 -11.38 -10.05
N ASP A 71 10.27 -10.07 -9.85
CA ASP A 71 9.01 -9.34 -9.71
C ASP A 71 8.38 -9.01 -11.07
N TRP A 72 7.27 -9.70 -11.34
CA TRP A 72 6.50 -9.59 -12.57
C TRP A 72 5.05 -9.27 -12.27
N ILE A 73 4.53 -8.25 -12.96
CA ILE A 73 3.11 -7.91 -12.93
C ILE A 73 2.46 -8.31 -14.26
N ALA A 74 1.34 -8.99 -14.15
CA ALA A 74 0.37 -9.11 -15.24
C ALA A 74 -0.72 -8.07 -15.04
N SER A 75 -0.89 -7.17 -16.00
CA SER A 75 -1.95 -6.17 -16.00
C SER A 75 -3.08 -6.64 -16.92
N LEU A 76 -4.33 -6.51 -16.47
CA LEU A 76 -5.52 -6.78 -17.26
C LEU A 76 -6.44 -5.56 -17.22
N GLU A 77 -6.62 -4.91 -18.36
CA GLU A 77 -7.53 -3.79 -18.55
C GLU A 77 -8.78 -4.27 -19.28
N VAL A 78 -9.96 -3.96 -18.74
CA VAL A 78 -11.24 -4.43 -19.27
C VAL A 78 -12.18 -3.25 -19.50
N GLN A 79 -12.72 -3.12 -20.70
CA GLN A 79 -13.78 -2.15 -21.00
C GLN A 79 -15.13 -2.84 -20.96
N ALA A 80 -16.06 -2.32 -20.17
CA ALA A 80 -17.43 -2.83 -20.10
C ALA A 80 -18.35 -2.14 -21.12
N ASP A 81 -19.26 -2.89 -21.74
CA ASP A 81 -20.35 -2.35 -22.58
C ASP A 81 -21.64 -2.08 -21.77
N THR A 82 -21.62 -2.40 -20.48
CA THR A 82 -22.74 -2.25 -19.55
C THR A 82 -22.45 -1.20 -18.49
N THR A 83 -23.51 -0.64 -17.90
CA THR A 83 -23.40 0.28 -16.74
C THR A 83 -23.51 -0.44 -15.40
N ASP A 84 -23.86 -1.72 -15.41
CA ASP A 84 -24.02 -2.57 -14.23
C ASP A 84 -22.65 -2.99 -13.66
N LEU A 85 -22.36 -2.59 -12.42
CA LEU A 85 -21.14 -2.98 -11.70
C LEU A 85 -21.06 -4.48 -11.39
N GLY A 86 -22.15 -5.24 -11.56
CA GLY A 86 -22.13 -6.70 -11.48
C GLY A 86 -21.14 -7.36 -12.47
N VAL A 87 -20.70 -6.64 -13.51
CA VAL A 87 -19.61 -7.10 -14.39
C VAL A 87 -18.29 -7.29 -13.64
N ALA A 88 -17.98 -6.44 -12.65
CA ALA A 88 -16.77 -6.53 -11.84
C ALA A 88 -16.71 -7.87 -11.07
N GLU A 89 -17.83 -8.31 -10.49
CA GLU A 89 -17.92 -9.58 -9.78
C GLU A 89 -17.65 -10.79 -10.70
N ARG A 90 -18.16 -10.75 -11.95
CA ARG A 90 -17.93 -11.79 -12.95
C ARG A 90 -16.47 -11.84 -13.40
N ILE A 91 -15.85 -10.67 -13.60
CA ILE A 91 -14.43 -10.54 -13.93
C ILE A 91 -13.58 -11.08 -12.78
N ARG A 92 -13.84 -10.63 -11.53
CA ARG A 92 -13.16 -11.12 -10.33
C ARG A 92 -13.19 -12.64 -10.23
N ARG A 93 -14.36 -13.27 -10.37
CA ARG A 93 -14.48 -14.74 -10.32
C ARG A 93 -13.67 -15.45 -11.40
N THR A 94 -13.54 -14.83 -12.57
CA THR A 94 -12.77 -15.36 -13.70
C THR A 94 -11.26 -15.16 -13.52
N ALA A 95 -10.87 -14.04 -12.93
CA ALA A 95 -9.49 -13.63 -12.65
C ALA A 95 -8.92 -14.19 -11.34
N ALA A 96 -9.74 -14.77 -10.47
CA ALA A 96 -9.35 -15.29 -9.15
C ALA A 96 -8.21 -16.33 -9.18
N GLN A 97 -8.00 -17.00 -10.31
CA GLN A 97 -6.90 -17.96 -10.48
C GLN A 97 -5.54 -17.29 -10.75
N GLY A 98 -5.52 -15.97 -10.99
CA GLY A 98 -4.32 -15.22 -11.30
C GLY A 98 -3.69 -15.56 -12.66
N VAL A 99 -2.44 -15.12 -12.81
CA VAL A 99 -1.56 -15.45 -13.94
C VAL A 99 -0.29 -16.07 -13.36
N THR A 100 0.14 -17.19 -13.93
CA THR A 100 1.23 -18.01 -13.38
C THR A 100 2.52 -17.20 -13.19
N GLY A 101 3.04 -17.18 -11.96
CA GLY A 101 4.34 -16.57 -11.65
C GLY A 101 4.35 -15.04 -11.65
N THR A 102 3.17 -14.39 -11.68
CA THR A 102 3.05 -12.93 -11.70
C THR A 102 2.02 -12.45 -10.69
N THR A 103 2.17 -11.24 -10.18
CA THR A 103 1.10 -10.52 -9.48
C THR A 103 0.11 -9.99 -10.50
N LEU A 104 -1.17 -10.36 -10.38
CA LEU A 104 -2.22 -9.89 -11.30
C LEU A 104 -2.83 -8.58 -10.77
N THR A 105 -2.84 -7.56 -11.61
CA THR A 105 -3.61 -6.32 -11.39
C THR A 105 -4.72 -6.25 -12.43
N VAL A 106 -5.92 -5.85 -12.00
CA VAL A 106 -7.09 -5.78 -12.89
C VAL A 106 -7.75 -4.41 -12.76
N SER A 107 -8.05 -3.78 -13.89
CA SER A 107 -8.83 -2.54 -13.95
C SER A 107 -10.02 -2.74 -14.87
N VAL A 108 -11.21 -2.32 -14.43
CA VAL A 108 -12.44 -2.37 -15.21
C VAL A 108 -12.99 -0.97 -15.40
N ASP A 109 -13.02 -0.51 -16.65
CA ASP A 109 -13.68 0.72 -17.05
C ASP A 109 -15.16 0.46 -17.32
N VAL A 110 -16.03 1.02 -16.46
CA VAL A 110 -17.48 0.93 -16.60
C VAL A 110 -18.04 2.27 -17.10
N PRO A 111 -18.75 2.29 -18.25
CA PRO A 111 -19.21 3.51 -18.90
C PRO A 111 -20.23 4.29 -18.07
N ARG A 112 -20.45 5.54 -18.48
CA ARG A 112 -21.46 6.44 -17.91
C ARG A 112 -22.86 5.85 -18.06
N GLY A 113 -23.63 5.86 -16.98
CA GLY A 113 -25.06 5.59 -16.99
C GLY A 113 -25.90 6.87 -17.01
N ARG A 114 -27.23 6.72 -17.03
CA ARG A 114 -28.16 7.86 -17.01
C ARG A 114 -28.08 8.68 -15.71
N ALA A 115 -27.80 8.00 -14.60
CA ALA A 115 -27.72 8.58 -13.25
C ALA A 115 -26.40 8.22 -12.55
N SER A 116 -25.37 7.85 -13.32
CA SER A 116 -24.09 7.44 -12.76
C SER A 116 -22.91 7.88 -13.62
N ALA A 117 -21.86 8.38 -12.98
CA ALA A 117 -20.59 8.72 -13.62
C ALA A 117 -19.87 7.46 -14.15
N PRO A 118 -19.03 7.56 -15.19
CA PRO A 118 -18.12 6.48 -15.57
C PRO A 118 -17.10 6.24 -14.44
N VAL A 119 -16.64 4.99 -14.29
CA VAL A 119 -15.68 4.60 -13.26
C VAL A 119 -14.65 3.61 -13.80
N ALA A 120 -13.37 3.81 -13.44
CA ALA A 120 -12.36 2.76 -13.49
C ALA A 120 -12.23 2.16 -12.09
N VAL A 121 -12.39 0.84 -11.96
CA VAL A 121 -12.43 0.16 -10.66
C VAL A 121 -11.58 -1.10 -10.66
N ASP A 122 -10.88 -1.36 -9.57
CA ASP A 122 -10.28 -2.67 -9.31
C ASP A 122 -11.38 -3.67 -8.90
N PRO A 123 -11.69 -4.71 -9.70
CA PRO A 123 -12.74 -5.66 -9.38
C PRO A 123 -12.32 -6.68 -8.31
N MET A 124 -11.02 -6.77 -7.97
CA MET A 124 -10.49 -7.77 -7.05
C MET A 124 -10.90 -7.52 -5.60
N ASP A 125 -11.17 -6.25 -5.26
CA ASP A 125 -11.63 -5.84 -3.94
C ASP A 125 -13.15 -5.51 -3.96
N PRO A 126 -14.02 -6.30 -3.30
CA PRO A 126 -15.45 -6.04 -3.25
C PRO A 126 -15.82 -4.70 -2.59
N ASP A 127 -15.05 -4.25 -1.60
CA ASP A 127 -15.35 -3.03 -0.85
C ASP A 127 -15.07 -1.79 -1.71
N VAL A 128 -14.02 -1.87 -2.54
CA VAL A 128 -13.72 -0.89 -3.60
C VAL A 128 -14.84 -0.80 -4.62
N VAL A 129 -15.43 -1.94 -5.03
CA VAL A 129 -16.56 -1.97 -5.98
C VAL A 129 -17.84 -1.38 -5.35
N ASP A 130 -18.13 -1.67 -4.08
CA ASP A 130 -19.26 -1.06 -3.36
C ASP A 130 -19.10 0.46 -3.24
N LEU A 131 -17.91 0.92 -2.82
CA LEU A 131 -17.59 2.34 -2.71
C LEU A 131 -17.74 3.04 -4.07
N ALA A 132 -17.23 2.43 -5.14
CA ALA A 132 -17.39 2.91 -6.49
C ALA A 132 -18.87 3.05 -6.88
N GLY A 133 -19.71 2.09 -6.50
CA GLY A 133 -21.15 2.11 -6.71
C GLY A 133 -21.86 3.28 -6.02
N ARG A 134 -21.51 3.55 -4.76
CA ARG A 134 -22.07 4.66 -3.98
C ARG A 134 -21.62 6.02 -4.53
N LEU A 135 -20.31 6.22 -4.72
CA LEU A 135 -19.76 7.49 -5.19
C LEU A 135 -20.21 7.85 -6.61
N ARG A 136 -20.22 6.89 -7.54
CA ARG A 136 -20.55 7.20 -8.94
C ARG A 136 -22.01 7.60 -9.14
N ALA A 137 -22.90 7.31 -8.20
CA ALA A 137 -24.30 7.72 -8.23
C ALA A 137 -24.48 9.20 -7.85
N GLU A 138 -23.46 9.83 -7.29
CA GLU A 138 -23.53 11.21 -6.83
C GLU A 138 -23.46 12.22 -7.99
N PRO A 139 -24.30 13.28 -7.97
CA PRO A 139 -24.39 14.24 -9.07
C PRO A 139 -23.15 15.12 -9.22
N PHE A 140 -22.30 15.19 -8.19
CA PHE A 140 -21.08 15.97 -8.21
C PHE A 140 -19.90 15.27 -8.90
N VAL A 141 -20.04 13.97 -9.20
CA VAL A 141 -18.99 13.16 -9.80
C VAL A 141 -19.06 13.22 -11.32
N HIS A 142 -17.99 13.69 -11.95
CA HIS A 142 -17.83 13.67 -13.40
C HIS A 142 -17.23 12.36 -13.91
N ARG A 143 -16.19 11.87 -13.24
CA ARG A 143 -15.47 10.60 -13.48
C ARG A 143 -14.92 10.12 -12.13
N LEU A 144 -14.82 8.80 -11.98
CA LEU A 144 -14.30 8.18 -10.78
C LEU A 144 -13.18 7.19 -11.14
N VAL A 145 -12.15 7.11 -10.29
CA VAL A 145 -11.16 6.02 -10.27
C VAL A 145 -11.10 5.52 -8.84
N VAL A 146 -11.33 4.22 -8.62
CA VAL A 146 -11.27 3.61 -7.28
C VAL A 146 -10.40 2.36 -7.34
N THR A 147 -9.32 2.38 -6.58
CA THR A 147 -8.41 1.25 -6.38
C THR A 147 -8.31 0.95 -4.88
N PRO A 148 -7.66 -0.15 -4.47
CA PRO A 148 -7.43 -0.44 -3.06
C PRO A 148 -6.61 0.66 -2.36
N HIS A 149 -5.78 1.39 -3.09
CA HIS A 149 -4.86 2.39 -2.55
C HIS A 149 -5.34 3.82 -2.74
N ASP A 150 -6.05 4.11 -3.82
CA ASP A 150 -6.42 5.46 -4.21
C ASP A 150 -7.90 5.56 -4.59
N THR A 151 -8.51 6.70 -4.26
CA THR A 151 -9.86 7.05 -4.71
C THR A 151 -9.82 8.46 -5.27
N THR A 152 -9.93 8.61 -6.59
CA THR A 152 -9.90 9.91 -7.26
C THR A 152 -11.27 10.24 -7.83
N ILE A 153 -11.85 11.33 -7.35
CA ILE A 153 -13.16 11.83 -7.73
C ILE A 153 -12.95 13.08 -8.58
N THR A 154 -13.07 12.96 -9.90
CA THR A 154 -13.09 14.13 -10.78
C THR A 154 -14.45 14.82 -10.65
N LEU A 155 -14.45 16.09 -10.26
CA LEU A 155 -15.66 16.84 -9.98
C LEU A 155 -16.30 17.41 -11.24
N VAL A 156 -17.63 17.57 -11.23
CA VAL A 156 -18.33 18.43 -12.19
C VAL A 156 -17.91 19.89 -11.99
N GLY A 157 -17.86 20.69 -13.05
CA GLY A 157 -17.26 22.04 -13.00
C GLY A 157 -18.02 23.12 -12.21
N ARG A 158 -19.17 22.81 -11.59
CA ARG A 158 -20.05 23.80 -10.93
C ARG A 158 -20.14 23.68 -9.41
N ILE A 159 -19.65 22.61 -8.82
CA ILE A 159 -19.73 22.39 -7.36
C ILE A 159 -18.51 23.03 -6.68
N ASP A 160 -18.66 23.60 -5.50
CA ASP A 160 -17.49 24.06 -4.74
C ASP A 160 -16.77 22.86 -4.08
N PHE A 161 -15.47 22.97 -3.81
CA PHE A 161 -14.73 21.92 -3.10
C PHE A 161 -15.28 21.70 -1.70
N ALA A 162 -15.67 22.75 -0.98
CA ALA A 162 -16.31 22.62 0.33
C ALA A 162 -17.61 21.79 0.28
N GLU A 163 -18.44 22.03 -0.74
CA GLU A 163 -19.69 21.30 -0.93
C GLU A 163 -19.43 19.85 -1.34
N ALA A 164 -18.52 19.61 -2.28
CA ALA A 164 -18.13 18.26 -2.70
C ALA A 164 -17.55 17.45 -1.55
N THR A 165 -16.70 18.05 -0.71
CA THR A 165 -16.15 17.40 0.49
C THR A 165 -17.26 17.03 1.49
N ALA A 166 -18.23 17.92 1.72
CA ALA A 166 -19.34 17.64 2.62
C ALA A 166 -20.20 16.46 2.15
N LEU A 167 -20.38 16.31 0.82
CA LEU A 167 -21.12 15.19 0.23
C LEU A 167 -20.29 13.89 0.17
N ALA A 168 -18.99 13.97 -0.09
CA ALA A 168 -18.12 12.80 -0.24
C ALA A 168 -17.76 12.14 1.10
N ARG A 169 -17.53 12.92 2.17
CA ARG A 169 -17.08 12.42 3.47
C ARG A 169 -17.93 11.29 4.06
N PRO A 170 -19.27 11.39 4.11
CA PRO A 170 -20.10 10.30 4.63
C PRO A 170 -20.00 9.00 3.81
N ILE A 171 -19.61 9.09 2.53
CA ILE A 171 -19.54 7.95 1.63
C ILE A 171 -18.19 7.23 1.75
N ILE A 172 -17.09 8.00 1.77
CA ILE A 172 -15.72 7.47 1.89
C ILE A 172 -15.38 7.00 3.31
N ALA A 173 -16.12 7.46 4.32
CA ALA A 173 -15.93 7.12 5.73
C ALA A 173 -14.47 7.36 6.19
N GLU A 174 -13.75 6.32 6.57
CA GLU A 174 -12.37 6.40 7.05
C GLU A 174 -11.32 6.43 5.93
N ARG A 175 -11.72 6.19 4.68
CA ARG A 175 -10.80 6.20 3.53
C ARG A 175 -10.46 7.62 3.11
N ALA A 176 -9.23 7.82 2.65
CA ALA A 176 -8.84 9.04 1.96
C ALA A 176 -9.35 9.01 0.51
N ALA A 177 -9.64 10.18 -0.03
CA ALA A 177 -9.96 10.36 -1.45
C ALA A 177 -9.35 11.67 -1.96
N THR A 178 -9.14 11.79 -3.26
CA THR A 178 -8.69 13.01 -3.92
C THR A 178 -9.83 13.58 -4.74
N LEU A 179 -10.22 14.82 -4.46
CA LEU A 179 -11.11 15.60 -5.30
C LEU A 179 -10.27 16.30 -6.37
N ASP A 180 -10.57 16.04 -7.63
CA ASP A 180 -9.83 16.60 -8.77
C ASP A 180 -10.72 17.49 -9.63
N ARG A 181 -10.18 18.65 -10.01
CA ARG A 181 -10.75 19.53 -11.03
C ARG A 181 -9.63 20.19 -11.80
N GLY A 182 -9.05 19.48 -12.76
CA GLY A 182 -8.06 20.04 -13.68
C GLY A 182 -6.81 20.48 -12.93
N ASP A 183 -6.64 21.78 -12.74
CA ASP A 183 -5.47 22.34 -12.06
C ASP A 183 -5.58 22.36 -10.52
N ILE A 184 -6.69 21.86 -9.96
CA ILE A 184 -6.86 21.73 -8.51
C ILE A 184 -7.03 20.26 -8.15
N SER A 185 -6.12 19.78 -7.30
CA SER A 185 -6.17 18.45 -6.69
C SER A 185 -6.17 18.59 -5.17
N MET A 186 -7.16 18.00 -4.51
CA MET A 186 -7.36 18.15 -3.08
C MET A 186 -7.67 16.81 -2.44
N GLY A 187 -6.71 16.27 -1.69
CA GLY A 187 -6.96 15.12 -0.84
C GLY A 187 -7.91 15.47 0.30
N ILE A 188 -8.79 14.54 0.64
CA ILE A 188 -9.77 14.65 1.71
C ILE A 188 -9.73 13.39 2.56
N THR A 189 -9.94 13.57 3.85
CA THR A 189 -10.19 12.51 4.81
C THR A 189 -11.52 12.79 5.51
N ALA A 190 -11.88 11.95 6.48
CA ALA A 190 -13.04 12.17 7.34
C ALA A 190 -13.04 13.56 7.99
N THR A 191 -11.87 14.12 8.31
CA THR A 191 -11.73 15.37 9.10
C THR A 191 -10.95 16.46 8.37
N GLN A 192 -10.07 16.13 7.43
CA GLN A 192 -9.22 17.09 6.73
C GLN A 192 -9.63 17.24 5.25
N PRO A 193 -9.44 18.41 4.63
CA PRO A 193 -9.09 19.70 5.24
C PRO A 193 -10.24 20.31 6.06
N GLY A 194 -9.92 21.22 6.98
CA GLY A 194 -10.91 21.94 7.78
C GLY A 194 -11.77 22.92 6.95
N PRO A 195 -12.93 23.36 7.48
CA PRO A 195 -13.83 24.30 6.78
C PRO A 195 -13.18 25.62 6.36
N ALA A 196 -12.25 26.19 7.14
CA ALA A 196 -11.56 27.43 6.81
C ALA A 196 -10.66 27.25 5.59
N LEU A 197 -9.86 26.19 5.56
CA LEU A 197 -9.01 25.87 4.40
C LEU A 197 -9.86 25.56 3.15
N LEU A 198 -10.96 24.82 3.29
CA LEU A 198 -11.89 24.58 2.18
C LEU A 198 -12.41 25.89 1.57
N ARG A 199 -12.83 26.84 2.42
CA ARG A 199 -13.27 28.17 1.95
C ARG A 199 -12.15 28.95 1.26
N ALA A 200 -10.92 28.85 1.76
CA ALA A 200 -9.77 29.49 1.13
C ALA A 200 -9.49 28.89 -0.27
N ILE A 201 -9.52 27.56 -0.40
CA ILE A 201 -9.36 26.85 -1.68
C ILE A 201 -10.45 27.23 -2.67
N ASP A 202 -11.72 27.29 -2.24
CA ASP A 202 -12.82 27.77 -3.09
C ASP A 202 -12.63 29.23 -3.51
N GLY A 203 -12.01 30.06 -2.66
CA GLY A 203 -11.60 31.42 -3.01
C GLY A 203 -10.52 31.44 -4.10
N PHE A 204 -9.47 30.63 -3.94
CA PHE A 204 -8.36 30.51 -4.89
C PHE A 204 -8.81 29.96 -6.24
N GLN A 205 -9.75 29.01 -6.26
CA GLN A 205 -10.33 28.49 -7.51
C GLN A 205 -10.96 29.60 -8.37
N ARG A 206 -11.55 30.62 -7.74
CA ARG A 206 -12.21 31.74 -8.44
C ARG A 206 -11.23 32.86 -8.80
N ASP A 207 -9.99 32.80 -8.33
CA ASP A 207 -8.95 33.78 -8.61
C ASP A 207 -8.24 33.43 -9.92
N PRO A 208 -8.36 34.24 -10.98
CA PRO A 208 -7.67 33.99 -12.26
C PRO A 208 -6.14 34.12 -12.17
N GLY A 209 -5.60 34.57 -11.03
CA GLY A 209 -4.18 34.63 -10.72
C GLY A 209 -3.62 33.34 -10.10
N VAL A 210 -4.45 32.34 -9.83
CA VAL A 210 -4.03 31.02 -9.33
C VAL A 210 -4.04 30.03 -10.49
N ASP A 211 -2.88 29.44 -10.77
CA ASP A 211 -2.69 28.51 -11.88
C ASP A 211 -2.82 27.05 -11.43
N ARG A 212 -2.47 26.71 -10.17
CA ARG A 212 -2.58 25.35 -9.63
C ARG A 212 -2.74 25.34 -8.11
N VAL A 213 -3.50 24.38 -7.58
CA VAL A 213 -3.58 24.09 -6.15
C VAL A 213 -3.47 22.58 -5.92
N SER A 214 -2.59 22.16 -5.01
CA SER A 214 -2.43 20.78 -4.59
C SER A 214 -2.46 20.71 -3.08
N TYR A 215 -3.42 19.98 -2.51
CA TYR A 215 -3.48 19.71 -1.08
C TYR A 215 -3.35 18.22 -0.80
N SER A 216 -2.41 17.86 0.06
CA SER A 216 -2.21 16.50 0.54
C SER A 216 -2.49 16.46 2.05
N PRO A 217 -3.50 15.69 2.51
CA PRO A 217 -3.76 15.53 3.92
C PRO A 217 -2.60 14.78 4.59
N GLY A 218 -2.29 15.18 5.82
CA GLY A 218 -1.36 14.47 6.69
C GLY A 218 -2.09 13.41 7.52
N THR A 219 -1.39 12.86 8.50
CA THR A 219 -1.99 12.00 9.53
C THR A 219 -2.30 12.81 10.79
N THR A 220 -3.46 12.55 11.39
CA THR A 220 -3.76 13.08 12.73
C THR A 220 -2.93 12.36 13.78
N TYR A 221 -2.72 12.96 14.95
CA TYR A 221 -2.01 12.31 16.05
C TYR A 221 -2.68 11.00 16.48
N ALA A 222 -4.02 10.97 16.49
CA ALA A 222 -4.77 9.75 16.78
C ALA A 222 -4.61 8.67 15.70
N GLN A 223 -4.45 9.04 14.43
CA GLN A 223 -4.16 8.06 13.36
C GLN A 223 -2.72 7.55 13.45
N ALA A 224 -1.75 8.42 13.73
CA ALA A 224 -0.37 8.04 13.96
C ALA A 224 -0.26 7.05 15.14
N ALA A 225 -0.88 7.37 16.29
CA ALA A 225 -0.90 6.48 17.45
C ALA A 225 -1.55 5.11 17.16
N ARG A 226 -2.61 5.07 16.34
CA ARG A 226 -3.21 3.79 15.90
C ARG A 226 -2.32 3.03 14.92
N ALA A 227 -1.63 3.73 14.02
CA ALA A 227 -0.70 3.12 13.09
C ALA A 227 0.51 2.54 13.84
N ASP A 228 1.00 3.22 14.88
CA ASP A 228 2.06 2.73 15.74
C ASP A 228 1.60 1.51 16.55
N ALA A 229 0.42 1.57 17.19
CA ALA A 229 -0.16 0.43 17.90
C ALA A 229 -0.46 -0.76 16.98
N GLY A 230 -0.89 -0.50 15.74
CA GLY A 230 -1.15 -1.51 14.72
C GLY A 230 0.14 -2.08 14.10
N ALA A 231 1.19 -1.27 13.97
CA ALA A 231 2.51 -1.70 13.49
C ALA A 231 3.25 -2.52 14.55
N GLU A 232 3.11 -2.17 15.83
CA GLU A 232 3.57 -2.99 16.96
C GLU A 232 2.81 -4.33 17.01
N ALA A 233 1.50 -4.33 16.74
CA ALA A 233 0.68 -5.54 16.70
C ALA A 233 0.86 -6.40 15.42
N ALA A 234 1.36 -5.83 14.32
CA ALA A 234 1.50 -6.53 13.03
C ALA A 234 2.96 -6.77 12.60
N GLY A 235 3.94 -6.35 13.40
CA GLY A 235 5.38 -6.53 13.13
C GLY A 235 5.89 -5.97 11.80
N GLY A 236 5.09 -5.18 11.07
CA GLY A 236 5.39 -4.66 9.73
C GLY A 236 6.17 -3.34 9.75
N PRO A 237 6.83 -2.96 8.63
CA PRO A 237 7.47 -1.65 8.53
C PRO A 237 6.42 -0.54 8.74
N THR A 238 6.78 0.44 9.56
CA THR A 238 5.97 1.63 9.82
C THR A 238 5.64 2.31 8.49
N GLY A 239 4.38 2.24 8.08
CA GLY A 239 3.84 3.09 7.04
C GLY A 239 3.81 4.51 7.58
N ALA A 240 4.96 5.18 7.58
CA ALA A 240 5.07 6.59 7.92
C ALA A 240 4.34 7.40 6.84
N GLY A 241 3.02 7.52 7.00
CA GLY A 241 2.28 8.59 6.33
C GLY A 241 2.95 9.91 6.68
N THR A 242 2.96 10.86 5.75
CA THR A 242 3.41 12.22 6.05
C THR A 242 2.61 12.75 7.24
N LEU A 243 3.28 12.93 8.38
CA LEU A 243 2.63 13.43 9.61
C LEU A 243 1.93 14.76 9.37
N ARG A 244 2.48 15.59 8.48
CA ARG A 244 2.01 16.95 8.24
C ARG A 244 1.22 17.08 6.95
N SER A 245 0.06 17.72 7.04
CA SER A 245 -0.70 18.19 5.88
C SER A 245 0.10 19.24 5.10
N TYR A 246 -0.01 19.22 3.78
CA TYR A 246 0.75 20.12 2.91
C TYR A 246 -0.13 20.73 1.81
N LEU A 247 0.04 22.03 1.57
CA LEU A 247 -0.64 22.80 0.54
C LEU A 247 0.38 23.49 -0.39
N ALA A 248 0.40 23.12 -1.66
CA ALA A 248 1.15 23.81 -2.70
C ALA A 248 0.22 24.62 -3.59
N ILE A 249 0.57 25.88 -3.86
CA ILE A 249 -0.20 26.76 -4.75
C ILE A 249 0.74 27.42 -5.76
N ASP A 250 0.49 27.27 -7.06
CA ASP A 250 1.15 28.10 -8.07
C ASP A 250 0.26 29.30 -8.37
N ALA A 251 0.77 30.51 -8.12
CA ALA A 251 0.02 31.74 -8.32
C ALA A 251 0.93 32.90 -8.75
N ARG A 252 0.35 33.83 -9.52
CA ARG A 252 1.02 35.03 -10.04
C ARG A 252 1.26 36.10 -8.98
N ALA A 253 0.49 36.08 -7.89
CA ALA A 253 0.59 37.02 -6.78
C ALA A 253 0.86 36.29 -5.45
N PRO A 254 2.02 35.64 -5.31
CA PRO A 254 2.27 34.70 -4.20
C PRO A 254 2.15 35.35 -2.81
N GLY A 255 2.56 36.61 -2.66
CA GLY A 255 2.43 37.33 -1.38
C GLY A 255 1.00 37.65 -0.96
N THR A 256 0.04 37.72 -1.89
CA THR A 256 -1.38 37.91 -1.54
C THR A 256 -1.98 36.61 -1.04
N ILE A 257 -1.71 35.49 -1.72
CA ILE A 257 -2.14 34.16 -1.31
C ILE A 257 -1.57 33.80 0.08
N ALA A 258 -0.27 34.03 0.29
CA ALA A 258 0.37 33.76 1.58
C ALA A 258 -0.28 34.55 2.74
N ARG A 259 -0.69 35.81 2.53
CA ARG A 259 -1.42 36.59 3.55
C ARG A 259 -2.80 36.01 3.87
N VAL A 260 -3.50 35.49 2.86
CA VAL A 260 -4.78 34.78 3.09
C VAL A 260 -4.52 33.53 3.93
N LEU A 261 -3.52 32.72 3.57
CA LEU A 261 -3.17 31.50 4.30
C LEU A 261 -2.70 31.79 5.74
N ALA A 262 -1.93 32.86 5.96
CA ALA A 262 -1.48 33.30 7.29
C ALA A 262 -2.63 33.73 8.22
N THR A 263 -3.81 34.04 7.66
CA THR A 263 -5.00 34.44 8.41
C THR A 263 -6.12 33.40 8.34
N THR A 264 -5.88 32.28 7.65
CA THR A 264 -6.82 31.15 7.57
C THR A 264 -6.58 30.24 8.76
N GLU A 265 -7.60 29.98 9.56
CA GLU A 265 -7.51 29.06 10.71
C GLU A 265 -7.09 27.66 10.27
N ASP A 266 -6.34 26.97 11.14
CA ASP A 266 -6.07 25.55 10.99
C ASP A 266 -6.77 24.83 12.14
N GLU A 267 -8.04 24.48 11.92
CA GLU A 267 -8.90 24.01 13.00
C GLU A 267 -8.36 22.74 13.68
N ALA A 268 -7.72 21.85 12.91
CA ALA A 268 -7.13 20.63 13.44
C ALA A 268 -5.90 20.92 14.32
N ALA A 269 -5.02 21.82 13.86
CA ALA A 269 -3.84 22.20 14.64
C ALA A 269 -4.19 23.07 15.86
N ASP A 270 -5.19 23.95 15.73
CA ASP A 270 -5.70 24.78 16.82
C ASP A 270 -6.39 23.93 17.89
N ALA A 271 -7.04 22.83 17.49
CA ALA A 271 -7.60 21.81 18.38
C ALA A 271 -6.58 20.78 18.89
N ARG A 272 -5.32 20.84 18.43
CA ARG A 272 -4.24 19.88 18.74
C ARG A 272 -4.53 18.43 18.30
N GLU A 273 -5.26 18.26 17.22
CA GLU A 273 -5.60 16.96 16.64
C GLU A 273 -4.55 16.48 15.62
N GLY A 274 -3.73 17.39 15.10
CA GLY A 274 -2.62 17.06 14.20
C GLY A 274 -1.61 18.20 14.07
N PRO A 275 -0.47 17.94 13.42
CA PRO A 275 0.51 18.97 13.05
C PRO A 275 -0.13 20.09 12.22
N ARG A 276 0.38 21.31 12.40
CA ARG A 276 -0.08 22.46 11.61
C ARG A 276 0.25 22.29 10.13
N THR A 277 -0.71 22.61 9.27
CA THR A 277 -0.59 22.50 7.82
C THR A 277 0.51 23.41 7.30
N ALA A 278 1.49 22.83 6.61
CA ALA A 278 2.51 23.58 5.89
C ALA A 278 1.95 24.05 4.55
N TYR A 279 2.40 25.21 4.07
CA TYR A 279 2.12 25.63 2.70
C TYR A 279 3.35 26.20 2.00
N HIS A 280 3.32 26.16 0.67
CA HIS A 280 4.25 26.86 -0.20
C HIS A 280 3.52 27.48 -1.39
N VAL A 281 3.88 28.71 -1.76
CA VAL A 281 3.24 29.42 -2.88
C VAL A 281 4.26 29.71 -4.00
N GLY A 282 4.22 28.96 -5.09
CA GLY A 282 5.16 29.01 -6.21
C GLY A 282 6.50 28.33 -5.92
N LEU A 283 7.37 28.15 -6.92
CA LEU A 283 8.66 27.46 -6.77
C LEU A 283 9.65 28.18 -5.83
N ASP A 284 9.73 29.51 -5.93
CA ASP A 284 10.63 30.36 -5.13
C ASP A 284 9.87 31.33 -4.21
N GLY A 285 8.56 31.12 -4.05
CA GLY A 285 7.74 32.04 -3.27
C GLY A 285 7.69 31.71 -1.78
N PRO A 286 6.84 32.42 -1.02
CA PRO A 286 6.78 32.26 0.42
C PRO A 286 6.21 30.89 0.81
N GLY A 287 6.89 30.23 1.74
CA GLY A 287 6.35 29.12 2.52
C GLY A 287 5.95 29.58 3.92
N GLY A 288 5.12 28.79 4.59
CA GLY A 288 4.70 29.09 5.96
C GLY A 288 3.74 28.05 6.53
N TRP A 289 3.05 28.46 7.59
CA TRP A 289 2.16 27.62 8.36
C TRP A 289 0.76 28.23 8.39
N LEU A 290 -0.25 27.41 8.13
CA LEU A 290 -1.63 27.87 8.05
C LEU A 290 -2.06 28.55 9.37
N GLY A 291 -2.55 29.78 9.28
CA GLY A 291 -3.00 30.57 10.43
C GLY A 291 -1.90 31.22 11.27
N LEU A 292 -0.62 31.15 10.85
CA LEU A 292 0.49 31.83 11.53
C LEU A 292 1.07 32.97 10.69
N PRO A 293 1.73 33.97 11.32
CA PRO A 293 2.47 35.02 10.62
C PRO A 293 3.49 34.45 9.61
N LEU A 294 3.76 35.20 8.53
CA LEU A 294 4.65 34.75 7.44
C LEU A 294 6.10 34.52 7.87
N ASP A 295 6.54 35.10 8.98
CA ASP A 295 7.86 34.95 9.57
C ASP A 295 7.89 33.96 10.75
N ALA A 296 6.78 33.24 10.98
CA ALA A 296 6.70 32.23 12.02
C ALA A 296 7.72 31.11 11.76
N ARG A 297 8.43 30.73 12.81
CA ARG A 297 9.28 29.54 12.80
C ARG A 297 8.41 28.29 12.68
N GLU A 298 9.05 27.19 12.28
CA GLU A 298 8.40 25.87 12.30
C GLU A 298 7.76 25.59 13.66
N PRO A 299 6.44 25.28 13.68
CA PRO A 299 5.76 24.84 14.88
C PRO A 299 6.44 23.59 15.42
N ASP A 300 6.64 23.59 16.73
CA ASP A 300 7.07 22.40 17.43
C ASP A 300 5.91 21.41 17.48
N ASP A 301 5.91 20.43 16.57
CA ASP A 301 4.94 19.34 16.59
C ASP A 301 5.33 18.22 17.56
N GLN A 302 6.50 18.31 18.22
CA GLN A 302 6.92 17.39 19.27
C GLN A 302 6.41 17.90 20.62
N GLY A 303 5.20 17.50 20.98
CA GLY A 303 4.59 18.00 22.23
C GLY A 303 3.23 17.43 22.60
N LEU A 304 2.84 16.27 22.07
CA LEU A 304 1.86 15.46 22.76
C LEU A 304 2.65 14.50 23.66
N ASP A 305 2.90 14.94 24.90
CA ASP A 305 3.19 14.00 25.98
C ASP A 305 2.12 12.88 25.94
N GLU A 306 2.53 11.64 26.22
CA GLU A 306 1.63 10.47 26.38
C GLU A 306 0.40 10.77 27.26
N ASP A 307 0.48 11.82 28.09
CA ASP A 307 -0.55 12.29 29.02
C ASP A 307 -1.61 13.26 28.43
N THR A 308 -1.53 13.66 27.15
CA THR A 308 -2.49 14.63 26.54
C THR A 308 -3.31 14.10 25.37
N VAL A 309 -3.15 12.83 24.99
CA VAL A 309 -4.11 12.15 24.12
C VAL A 309 -5.40 11.93 24.93
N PRO A 310 -6.58 12.44 24.51
CA PRO A 310 -7.83 12.06 25.16
C PRO A 310 -7.90 10.54 25.13
N PRO A 311 -8.13 9.85 26.27
CA PRO A 311 -8.21 8.40 26.26
C PRO A 311 -9.22 8.02 25.18
N ALA A 312 -8.79 7.15 24.26
CA ALA A 312 -9.68 6.61 23.24
C ALA A 312 -11.00 6.22 23.92
N PRO A 313 -12.17 6.49 23.30
CA PRO A 313 -13.42 5.96 23.83
C PRO A 313 -13.17 4.48 24.08
N SER A 314 -13.27 4.07 25.35
CA SER A 314 -12.80 2.77 25.80
C SER A 314 -13.41 1.73 24.88
N ALA A 315 -12.58 1.21 23.97
CA ALA A 315 -12.84 -0.07 23.34
C ALA A 315 -13.12 -0.99 24.52
N HIS A 316 -14.23 -1.73 24.46
CA HIS A 316 -14.55 -2.71 25.49
C HIS A 316 -13.25 -3.43 25.86
N PRO A 317 -12.82 -3.39 27.15
CA PRO A 317 -11.51 -3.89 27.52
C PRO A 317 -11.39 -5.31 26.97
N TRP A 318 -10.48 -5.48 26.02
CA TRP A 318 -10.22 -6.77 25.41
C TRP A 318 -9.90 -7.72 26.56
N THR A 319 -10.74 -8.74 26.69
CA THR A 319 -10.56 -9.76 27.70
C THR A 319 -9.86 -10.91 27.00
N PRO A 320 -8.57 -11.16 27.28
CA PRO A 320 -7.83 -12.20 26.59
C PRO A 320 -8.49 -13.56 26.82
N ALA A 321 -8.72 -14.32 25.74
CA ALA A 321 -9.02 -15.73 25.86
C ALA A 321 -7.78 -16.49 26.37
N ASP A 322 -8.00 -17.61 27.04
CA ASP A 322 -6.91 -18.48 27.47
C ASP A 322 -6.24 -19.13 26.24
N VAL A 323 -4.96 -18.81 26.05
CA VAL A 323 -4.12 -19.32 24.96
C VAL A 323 -2.84 -19.99 25.47
N ASP A 324 -2.80 -20.40 26.75
CA ASP A 324 -1.59 -20.93 27.40
C ASP A 324 -1.04 -22.18 26.69
N ASP A 325 -1.91 -23.10 26.28
CA ASP A 325 -1.52 -24.31 25.53
C ASP A 325 -0.90 -23.98 24.16
N ARG A 326 -1.36 -22.90 23.54
CA ARG A 326 -0.83 -22.40 22.26
C ARG A 326 0.49 -21.70 22.47
N ALA A 327 0.59 -20.82 23.45
CA ALA A 327 1.84 -20.18 23.84
C ALA A 327 2.92 -21.22 24.18
N ALA A 328 2.57 -22.29 24.91
CA ALA A 328 3.48 -23.41 25.19
C ALA A 328 3.88 -24.19 23.93
N THR A 329 3.00 -24.28 22.94
CA THR A 329 3.29 -24.92 21.64
C THR A 329 4.24 -24.07 20.81
N LEU A 330 3.97 -22.77 20.69
CA LEU A 330 4.85 -21.81 19.99
C LEU A 330 6.23 -21.71 20.67
N ARG A 331 6.27 -21.68 22.00
CA ARG A 331 7.52 -21.68 22.77
C ARG A 331 8.39 -22.89 22.45
N ARG A 332 7.80 -24.10 22.47
CA ARG A 332 8.51 -25.34 22.12
C ARG A 332 8.97 -25.34 20.66
N PHE A 333 8.17 -24.79 19.76
CA PHE A 333 8.51 -24.67 18.35
C PHE A 333 9.73 -23.76 18.13
N LEU A 334 9.75 -22.56 18.73
CA LEU A 334 10.89 -21.63 18.58
C LEU A 334 12.13 -22.09 19.34
N LEU A 335 12.00 -22.75 20.50
CA LEU A 335 13.15 -23.35 21.18
C LEU A 335 13.81 -24.42 20.31
N ARG A 336 13.01 -25.31 19.71
CA ARG A 336 13.52 -26.31 18.76
C ARG A 336 14.16 -25.65 17.53
N SER A 337 13.58 -24.55 17.04
CA SER A 337 14.16 -23.78 15.94
C SER A 337 15.53 -23.22 16.31
N ALA A 338 15.64 -22.57 17.47
CA ALA A 338 16.91 -22.06 17.97
C ALA A 338 17.94 -23.19 18.16
N GLU A 339 17.55 -24.34 18.69
CA GLU A 339 18.43 -25.51 18.87
C GLU A 339 19.06 -25.99 17.55
N THR A 340 18.35 -25.88 16.40
CA THR A 340 18.93 -26.26 15.09
C THR A 340 20.11 -25.40 14.67
N THR A 341 20.24 -24.19 15.23
CA THR A 341 21.38 -23.30 14.99
C THR A 341 22.60 -23.68 15.82
N GLY A 342 22.44 -24.53 16.84
CA GLY A 342 23.50 -24.84 17.81
C GLY A 342 23.78 -23.72 18.83
N VAL A 343 23.00 -22.63 18.82
CA VAL A 343 23.15 -21.49 19.74
C VAL A 343 21.95 -21.43 20.68
N PRO A 344 22.16 -21.40 22.02
CA PRO A 344 21.05 -21.27 22.95
C PRO A 344 20.40 -19.89 22.81
N ALA A 345 19.06 -19.87 22.85
CA ALA A 345 18.27 -18.64 22.83
C ALA A 345 17.10 -18.76 23.81
N THR A 346 16.65 -17.62 24.34
CA THR A 346 15.44 -17.53 25.15
C THR A 346 14.26 -17.20 24.28
N VAL A 347 13.12 -17.84 24.52
CA VAL A 347 11.86 -17.54 23.83
C VAL A 347 10.93 -16.82 24.79
N ASP A 348 10.39 -15.70 24.32
CA ASP A 348 9.35 -14.95 24.99
C ASP A 348 8.01 -15.28 24.33
N THR A 349 6.93 -15.24 25.13
CA THR A 349 5.57 -15.52 24.68
C THR A 349 4.62 -14.45 25.19
N ALA A 350 3.71 -14.01 24.34
CA ALA A 350 2.66 -13.06 24.71
C ALA A 350 1.30 -13.52 24.19
N ALA A 351 0.25 -12.91 24.73
CA ALA A 351 -1.11 -13.01 24.20
C ALA A 351 -1.46 -11.64 23.62
N GLU A 352 -1.93 -11.62 22.38
CA GLU A 352 -2.20 -10.40 21.63
C GLU A 352 -3.62 -10.42 21.05
N PRO A 353 -4.29 -9.26 20.94
CA PRO A 353 -5.57 -9.16 20.28
C PRO A 353 -5.42 -9.51 18.80
N CYS A 354 -6.43 -10.15 18.24
CA CYS A 354 -6.46 -10.48 16.82
C CYS A 354 -7.88 -10.47 16.27
N THR A 355 -7.98 -10.36 14.95
CA THR A 355 -9.26 -10.43 14.24
C THR A 355 -9.52 -11.88 13.81
N PRO A 356 -10.54 -12.57 14.36
CA PRO A 356 -10.94 -13.87 13.86
C PRO A 356 -11.28 -13.82 12.37
N THR A 357 -11.00 -14.90 11.64
CA THR A 357 -11.31 -15.00 10.22
C THR A 357 -12.82 -14.78 9.99
N GLY A 358 -13.18 -13.75 9.22
CA GLY A 358 -14.57 -13.42 8.90
C GLY A 358 -15.21 -12.35 9.79
N THR A 359 -14.45 -11.72 10.70
CA THR A 359 -14.88 -10.52 11.44
C THR A 359 -14.01 -9.32 11.07
N SER A 360 -14.51 -8.11 11.32
CA SER A 360 -13.75 -6.85 11.23
C SER A 360 -13.16 -6.43 12.58
N ASP A 361 -13.65 -7.02 13.67
CA ASP A 361 -13.36 -6.57 15.02
C ASP A 361 -12.25 -7.43 15.65
N ALA A 362 -11.27 -6.80 16.28
CA ALA A 362 -10.17 -7.44 17.00
C ALA A 362 -10.65 -8.03 18.35
N SER A 363 -11.70 -8.86 18.32
CA SER A 363 -12.31 -9.46 19.49
C SER A 363 -11.59 -10.71 19.98
N GLY A 364 -10.73 -11.30 19.15
CA GLY A 364 -10.05 -12.56 19.45
C GLY A 364 -8.71 -12.40 20.16
N THR A 365 -8.10 -13.53 20.53
CA THR A 365 -6.77 -13.64 21.13
C THR A 365 -5.91 -14.61 20.33
N ARG A 366 -4.66 -14.26 20.07
CA ARG A 366 -3.63 -15.18 19.56
C ARG A 366 -2.48 -15.26 20.55
N ALA A 367 -1.83 -16.40 20.61
CA ALA A 367 -0.52 -16.50 21.22
C ALA A 367 0.54 -16.09 20.20
N THR A 368 1.54 -15.34 20.66
CA THR A 368 2.75 -15.03 19.90
C THR A 368 3.97 -15.56 20.65
N ALA A 369 5.01 -15.92 19.91
CA ALA A 369 6.30 -16.24 20.47
C ALA A 369 7.40 -15.58 19.64
N SER A 370 8.46 -15.12 20.30
CA SER A 370 9.60 -14.49 19.65
C SER A 370 10.91 -14.88 20.30
N THR A 371 11.99 -14.92 19.52
CA THR A 371 13.35 -15.09 20.01
C THR A 371 14.36 -14.44 19.07
N VAL A 372 15.49 -14.00 19.62
CA VAL A 372 16.68 -13.63 18.85
C VAL A 372 17.76 -14.65 19.15
N VAL A 373 18.17 -15.39 18.14
CA VAL A 373 19.23 -16.40 18.23
C VAL A 373 20.56 -15.72 17.88
N PRO A 374 21.49 -15.56 18.85
CA PRO A 374 22.68 -14.74 18.66
C PRO A 374 23.77 -15.50 17.90
N VAL A 375 23.49 -15.89 16.66
CA VAL A 375 24.35 -16.76 15.83
C VAL A 375 25.75 -16.19 15.62
N PHE A 376 25.89 -14.87 15.59
CA PHE A 376 27.18 -14.19 15.42
C PHE A 376 28.13 -14.29 16.61
N THR A 377 27.68 -14.86 17.74
CA THR A 377 28.56 -15.15 18.89
C THR A 377 29.45 -16.38 18.64
N VAL A 378 29.11 -17.21 17.68
CA VAL A 378 29.81 -18.47 17.36
C VAL A 378 30.03 -18.72 15.87
N MET A 379 29.38 -17.96 14.99
CA MET A 379 29.49 -18.11 13.54
C MET A 379 29.70 -16.75 12.86
N ASP A 380 30.50 -16.70 11.79
CA ASP A 380 30.74 -15.45 11.04
C ASP A 380 29.63 -15.16 10.00
N ASP A 381 28.75 -16.12 9.75
CA ASP A 381 27.67 -16.05 8.77
C ASP A 381 26.38 -16.68 9.33
N ALA A 382 25.24 -16.06 9.04
CA ALA A 382 23.92 -16.50 9.47
C ALA A 382 23.24 -17.45 8.47
N GLN A 383 23.79 -17.64 7.26
CA GLN A 383 23.14 -18.46 6.22
C GLN A 383 22.96 -19.92 6.64
N VAL A 384 23.98 -20.54 7.24
CA VAL A 384 23.90 -21.95 7.67
C VAL A 384 22.85 -22.16 8.78
N PRO A 385 22.82 -21.35 9.86
CA PRO A 385 21.71 -21.34 10.83
C PRO A 385 20.33 -21.08 10.21
N PHE A 386 20.26 -20.16 9.25
CA PHE A 386 19.02 -19.81 8.56
C PHE A 386 18.44 -21.01 7.80
N ASP A 387 19.29 -21.70 7.03
CA ASP A 387 18.91 -22.89 6.27
C ASP A 387 18.46 -24.03 7.20
N ALA A 388 19.09 -24.18 8.37
CA ALA A 388 18.72 -25.19 9.36
C ALA A 388 17.32 -24.94 9.96
N VAL A 389 17.02 -23.67 10.30
CA VAL A 389 15.71 -23.28 10.84
C VAL A 389 14.61 -23.48 9.79
N THR A 390 14.82 -23.01 8.57
CA THR A 390 13.82 -23.12 7.50
C THR A 390 13.58 -24.57 7.04
N ALA A 391 14.60 -25.42 7.08
CA ALA A 391 14.44 -26.87 6.87
C ALA A 391 13.57 -27.52 7.96
N LEU A 392 13.76 -27.16 9.23
CA LEU A 392 12.88 -27.60 10.32
C LEU A 392 11.44 -27.14 10.09
N TRP A 393 11.22 -25.89 9.70
CA TRP A 393 9.89 -25.33 9.47
C TRP A 393 9.16 -26.03 8.34
N THR A 394 9.86 -26.33 7.25
CA THR A 394 9.36 -27.16 6.14
C THR A 394 8.92 -28.54 6.65
N SER A 395 9.76 -29.20 7.48
CA SER A 395 9.45 -30.50 8.06
C SER A 395 8.27 -30.47 9.05
N ALA A 396 8.01 -29.31 9.65
CA ALA A 396 6.89 -29.07 10.55
C ALA A 396 5.57 -28.75 9.81
N GLY A 397 5.58 -28.71 8.47
CA GLY A 397 4.40 -28.48 7.65
C GLY A 397 4.11 -27.02 7.31
N LEU A 398 5.07 -26.12 7.58
CA LEU A 398 5.02 -24.74 7.12
C LEU A 398 5.48 -24.64 5.66
N ALA A 399 4.82 -23.78 4.89
CA ALA A 399 5.23 -23.42 3.54
C ALA A 399 5.69 -21.96 3.50
N PRO A 400 6.69 -21.62 2.66
CA PRO A 400 7.10 -20.24 2.45
C PRO A 400 5.96 -19.44 1.81
N GLY A 401 5.62 -18.30 2.40
CA GLY A 401 4.54 -17.40 1.96
C GLY A 401 5.06 -16.19 1.19
N GLY A 402 6.14 -15.56 1.65
CA GLY A 402 6.72 -14.37 1.03
C GLY A 402 8.02 -13.92 1.69
N ARG A 403 8.68 -12.92 1.09
CA ARG A 403 9.84 -12.23 1.67
C ARG A 403 9.64 -10.73 1.57
N ALA A 404 9.76 -10.03 2.70
CA ALA A 404 9.68 -8.57 2.74
C ALA A 404 10.78 -8.02 3.66
N MET A 405 11.55 -7.03 3.18
CA MET A 405 12.56 -6.32 3.99
C MET A 405 13.59 -7.25 4.67
N GLY A 406 13.95 -8.37 4.01
CA GLY A 406 14.89 -9.37 4.54
C GLY A 406 14.31 -10.28 5.62
N ARG A 407 12.98 -10.29 5.79
CA ARG A 407 12.22 -11.26 6.58
C ARG A 407 11.55 -12.26 5.65
N ASP A 408 11.64 -13.54 5.99
CA ASP A 408 10.98 -14.63 5.29
C ASP A 408 9.78 -15.10 6.11
N ASP A 409 8.61 -15.06 5.51
CA ASP A 409 7.34 -15.40 6.13
C ASP A 409 6.91 -16.81 5.72
N TRP A 410 6.42 -17.57 6.68
CA TRP A 410 6.03 -18.97 6.57
C TRP A 410 4.63 -19.15 7.14
N SER A 411 3.83 -20.00 6.52
CA SER A 411 2.45 -20.24 6.92
C SER A 411 2.10 -21.72 6.96
N SER A 412 1.21 -22.09 7.88
CA SER A 412 0.70 -23.45 8.02
C SER A 412 -0.30 -23.75 6.92
N THR A 413 -0.04 -24.83 6.19
CA THR A 413 -0.94 -25.30 5.12
C THR A 413 -2.20 -26.01 5.65
N THR A 414 -2.22 -26.33 6.95
CA THR A 414 -3.31 -27.08 7.61
C THR A 414 -4.08 -26.23 8.63
N GLY A 415 -3.66 -24.99 8.87
CA GLY A 415 -4.23 -24.13 9.92
C GLY A 415 -3.91 -24.60 11.34
N ALA A 416 -2.96 -25.52 11.51
CA ALA A 416 -2.43 -25.91 12.82
C ALA A 416 -1.39 -24.90 13.31
N ASP A 417 -1.20 -24.82 14.64
CA ASP A 417 -0.19 -23.94 15.27
C ASP A 417 1.25 -24.49 15.09
N PRO A 418 2.24 -23.64 14.78
CA PRO A 418 2.11 -22.22 14.46
C PRO A 418 1.37 -21.98 13.14
N ALA A 419 0.41 -21.06 13.14
CA ALA A 419 -0.34 -20.65 11.96
C ALA A 419 0.55 -19.90 10.97
N SER A 420 1.46 -19.06 11.51
CA SER A 420 2.51 -18.38 10.78
C SER A 420 3.80 -18.34 11.59
N ALA A 421 4.92 -18.21 10.89
CA ALA A 421 6.24 -17.96 11.47
C ALA A 421 7.04 -17.05 10.56
N SER A 422 7.96 -16.25 11.10
CA SER A 422 8.87 -15.46 10.29
C SER A 422 10.30 -15.47 10.82
N ILE A 423 11.26 -15.44 9.90
CA ILE A 423 12.70 -15.43 10.19
C ILE A 423 13.36 -14.25 9.50
N ARG A 424 14.19 -13.50 10.24
CA ARG A 424 14.93 -12.35 9.70
C ARG A 424 16.37 -12.33 10.21
N GLY A 425 17.32 -12.05 9.33
CA GLY A 425 18.67 -11.66 9.74
C GLY A 425 18.70 -10.24 10.32
N THR A 426 19.28 -10.08 11.50
CA THR A 426 19.46 -8.80 12.20
C THR A 426 20.93 -8.61 12.58
N ALA A 427 21.32 -7.43 13.07
CA ALA A 427 22.67 -7.22 13.57
C ALA A 427 23.01 -8.12 14.78
N ASP A 428 21.98 -8.52 15.55
CA ASP A 428 22.12 -9.30 16.77
C ASP A 428 22.00 -10.82 16.54
N GLY A 429 21.73 -11.25 15.29
CA GLY A 429 21.57 -12.66 14.91
C GLY A 429 20.27 -12.93 14.15
N LEU A 430 19.69 -14.13 14.32
CA LEU A 430 18.44 -14.51 13.67
C LEU A 430 17.24 -14.20 14.57
N SER A 431 16.38 -13.28 14.13
CA SER A 431 15.09 -13.00 14.77
C SER A 431 14.05 -13.99 14.24
N LEU A 432 13.45 -14.77 15.14
CA LEU A 432 12.40 -15.73 14.84
C LEU A 432 11.11 -15.31 15.56
N THR A 433 9.99 -15.36 14.85
CA THR A 433 8.65 -15.14 15.43
C THR A 433 7.70 -16.24 14.97
N ALA A 434 6.70 -16.55 15.79
CA ALA A 434 5.65 -17.51 15.46
C ALA A 434 4.32 -17.08 16.10
N GLU A 435 3.22 -17.30 15.40
CA GLU A 435 1.88 -16.92 15.83
C GLU A 435 0.92 -18.11 15.76
N SER A 436 -0.03 -18.16 16.69
CA SER A 436 -1.13 -19.13 16.64
C SER A 436 -2.27 -18.63 15.76
N VAL A 437 -3.21 -19.51 15.41
CA VAL A 437 -4.51 -19.07 14.89
C VAL A 437 -5.21 -18.16 15.91
N CYS A 438 -6.03 -17.23 15.41
CA CYS A 438 -6.85 -16.37 16.26
C CYS A 438 -8.01 -17.18 16.86
N VAL A 439 -8.18 -17.16 18.18
CA VAL A 439 -9.41 -17.65 18.84
C VAL A 439 -10.33 -16.48 19.18
N PRO A 440 -11.65 -16.62 19.00
CA PRO A 440 -12.62 -15.60 19.37
C PRO A 440 -12.76 -15.40 20.87
#